data_AF-A0A4U9RC24-F1
#
_entry.id   AF-A0A4U9RC24-F1
#
_cell.length_a   1.000
_cell.length_b   1.000
_cell.length_c   1.000
_cell.angle_alpha   90.00
_cell.angle_beta   90.00
_cell.angle_gamma   90.00
#
_symmetry.space_group_name_H-M   'P 1'
#
loop_
_entity.id
_entity.type
_entity.pdbx_description
1 polymer ?
#
loop_
_entity_poly.entity_id
_entity_poly.type
_entity_poly.pdbx_seq_one_letter_code
_entity_poly.pdbx_strand_id
1 'polypeptide(L)' 'MAKKSIKVKALVNLKYDKECFTVGDELKVRVEDVKEMHEKGYAELLEETPEENQDSEGELSKEGE' A
#
# COMPACT_ATOMS: atom_id res chain seq x y z
N MET A 1 -21.77 -5.70 -7.49
CA MET A 1 -20.32 -5.55 -7.71
C MET A 1 -19.68 -5.27 -6.35
N ALA A 2 -18.97 -6.24 -5.77
CA ALA A 2 -18.30 -6.03 -4.49
C ALA A 2 -17.15 -5.03 -4.71
N LYS A 3 -17.15 -3.93 -3.94
CA LYS A 3 -16.03 -2.99 -3.94
C LYS A 3 -14.84 -3.70 -3.32
N LYS A 4 -13.88 -4.14 -4.14
CA LYS A 4 -12.62 -4.74 -3.65
C LYS A 4 -11.79 -3.62 -2.99
N SER A 5 -11.44 -3.82 -1.72
CA SER A 5 -10.58 -2.93 -0.93
C SER A 5 -9.37 -3.72 -0.45
N ILE A 6 -8.18 -3.12 -0.54
CA ILE A 6 -6.91 -3.72 -0.10
C ILE A 6 -6.41 -2.96 1.12
N LYS A 7 -5.73 -3.68 2.02
CA LYS A 7 -5.04 -3.09 3.15
C LYS A 7 -3.68 -2.56 2.71
N VAL A 8 -3.40 -1.31 3.01
CA VAL A 8 -2.14 -0.64 2.70
C VAL A 8 -1.59 0.05 3.94
N LYS A 9 -0.28 0.27 3.96
CA LYS A 9 0.43 1.05 4.97
C LYS A 9 0.72 2.43 4.42
N ALA A 10 0.29 3.48 5.09
CA ALA A 10 0.63 4.84 4.69
C ALA A 10 2.15 5.07 4.87
N LEU A 11 2.83 5.47 3.79
CA LEU A 11 4.24 5.90 3.84
C LEU A 11 4.38 7.41 4.00
N VAL A 12 3.30 8.14 3.76
CA VAL A 12 3.19 9.60 3.94
C VAL A 12 1.94 9.94 4.74
N ASN A 13 1.88 11.15 5.29
CA ASN A 13 0.66 11.65 5.91
C ASN A 13 -0.37 11.94 4.82
N LEU A 14 -1.40 11.10 4.72
CA LEU A 14 -2.42 11.20 3.69
C LEU A 14 -3.81 11.22 4.32
N LYS A 15 -4.71 11.98 3.70
CA LYS A 15 -6.12 12.00 4.07
C LYS A 15 -6.88 11.16 3.07
N TYR A 16 -7.55 10.11 3.53
CA TYR A 16 -8.38 9.24 2.69
C TYR A 16 -9.80 9.16 3.24
N ASP A 17 -10.78 9.31 2.35
CA ASP A 17 -12.21 9.41 2.69
C ASP A 17 -12.50 10.56 3.67
N LYS A 18 -12.65 10.25 4.96
CA LYS A 18 -12.89 11.22 6.05
C LYS A 18 -11.85 11.16 7.15
N GLU A 19 -10.87 10.27 7.01
CA GLU A 19 -9.88 9.97 8.03
C GLU A 19 -8.50 10.45 7.58
N CYS A 20 -7.69 10.89 8.55
CA CYS A 20 -6.32 11.29 8.33
C CYS A 20 -5.43 10.16 8.85
N PHE A 21 -4.59 9.62 7.97
CA PHE A 21 -3.67 8.55 8.27
C PHE A 21 -2.26 9.12 8.31
N THR A 22 -1.51 8.77 9.34
CA THR A 22 -0.12 9.16 9.47
C THR A 22 0.80 8.09 8.89
N VAL A 23 2.06 8.44 8.67
CA VAL A 23 3.10 7.46 8.31
C VAL A 23 3.08 6.27 9.27
N GLY A 24 3.07 5.06 8.70
CA GLY A 24 3.03 3.80 9.42
C GLY A 24 1.63 3.27 9.73
N ASP A 25 0.58 4.06 9.51
CA ASP A 25 -0.79 3.66 9.80
C ASP A 25 -1.35 2.72 8.70
N GLU A 26 -2.21 1.79 9.10
CA GLU A 26 -2.77 0.78 8.21
C GLU A 26 -4.21 1.14 7.82
N LEU A 27 -4.46 1.32 6.53
CA LEU A 27 -5.76 1.73 6.01
C LEU A 27 -6.27 0.80 4.91
N LYS A 28 -7.59 0.70 4.78
CA LYS A 28 -8.23 -0.01 3.67
C LYS A 28 -8.60 0.98 2.58
N VAL A 29 -7.93 0.86 1.44
CA VAL A 29 -8.12 1.72 0.28
C VAL A 29 -8.72 0.88 -0.84
N ARG A 30 -9.53 1.48 -1.71
CA ARG A 30 -10.10 0.77 -2.86
C ARG A 30 -9.00 0.39 -3.85
N VAL A 31 -9.10 -0.77 -4.48
CA VAL A 31 -8.15 -1.25 -5.51
C VAL A 31 -7.80 -0.16 -6.54
N GLU A 32 -8.80 0.59 -6.99
CA GLU A 32 -8.66 1.65 -8.00
C GLU A 32 -7.74 2.79 -7.51
N ASP A 33 -7.87 3.18 -6.24
CA ASP A 33 -7.05 4.23 -5.62
C ASP A 33 -5.68 3.68 -5.16
N VAL A 34 -5.65 2.44 -4.68
CA VAL A 34 -4.42 1.76 -4.20
C VAL A 34 -3.35 1.73 -5.27
N LYS A 35 -3.73 1.42 -6.51
CA LYS A 35 -2.78 1.36 -7.62
C LYS A 35 -2.05 2.70 -7.79
N GLU A 36 -2.80 3.80 -7.80
CA GLU A 36 -2.21 5.14 -7.89
C GLU A 36 -1.37 5.50 -6.66
N MET A 37 -1.84 5.14 -5.46
CA MET A 37 -1.09 5.40 -4.22
C MET A 37 0.22 4.62 -4.14
N HIS A 38 0.22 3.38 -4.63
CA HIS A 38 1.39 2.53 -4.70
C HIS A 38 2.39 3.04 -5.74
N GLU A 39 1.94 3.34 -6.96
CA GLU A 39 2.79 3.90 -8.02
C GLU A 39 3.41 5.25 -7.63
N LYS A 40 2.71 6.06 -6.83
CA LYS A 40 3.22 7.34 -6.29
C LYS A 40 4.06 7.19 -5.03
N GLY A 41 4.17 5.99 -4.45
CA GLY A 41 4.89 5.75 -3.20
C GLY A 41 4.24 6.40 -1.97
N TYR A 42 2.93 6.66 -2.00
CA TYR A 42 2.19 7.21 -0.87
C TYR A 42 1.78 6.15 0.15
N ALA A 43 1.57 4.92 -0.33
CA ALA A 43 1.23 3.79 0.51
C ALA A 43 1.83 2.50 -0.03
N GLU A 44 2.19 1.60 0.87
CA GLU A 44 2.74 0.28 0.60
C GLU A 44 1.62 -0.77 0.71
N LEU A 45 1.54 -1.71 -0.22
CA LEU A 45 0.57 -2.80 -0.18
C LEU A 45 0.92 -3.78 0.95
N LEU A 46 0.03 -3.95 1.94
CA LEU A 46 0.24 -4.89 3.05
C LEU A 46 -0.42 -6.24 2.83
N GLU A 47 -1.54 -6.27 2.10
CA GLU A 47 -2.23 -7.50 1.75
C GLU A 47 -2.01 -7.73 0.26
N GLU A 48 -1.21 -8.75 -0.06
CA GLU A 48 -1.10 -9.30 -1.41
C GLU A 48 -2.51 -9.68 -1.85
N THR A 49 -3.06 -8.98 -2.84
CA THR A 49 -4.32 -9.40 -3.45
C THR A 49 -4.18 -10.88 -3.82
N PRO A 50 -5.17 -11.75 -3.55
CA PRO A 50 -5.06 -13.18 -3.85
C PRO A 50 -4.98 -13.51 -5.35
N GLU A 51 -4.82 -12.50 -6.21
CA GLU A 51 -4.50 -12.65 -7.62
C GLU A 51 -3.29 -11.77 -7.94
N GLU A 52 -2.24 -12.45 -8.39
CA GLU A 52 -1.13 -11.97 -9.21
C GLU A 52 0.24 -11.85 -8.54
N ASN A 53 0.98 -12.94 -8.73
CA ASN A 53 2.41 -13.14 -8.57
C ASN A 53 3.17 -12.35 -9.65
N GLN A 54 3.69 -11.14 -9.38
CA GLN A 54 4.75 -10.50 -10.18
C GLN A 54 5.45 -9.31 -9.47
N ASP A 55 6.69 -9.58 -9.09
CA ASP A 55 7.92 -8.75 -9.03
C ASP A 55 8.01 -7.38 -8.30
N SER A 56 9.04 -7.32 -7.42
CA SER A 56 9.91 -6.17 -7.05
C SER A 56 9.26 -5.01 -6.25
N GLU A 57 9.78 -4.51 -5.13
CA GLU A 57 11.16 -4.36 -4.65
C GLU A 57 11.22 -4.58 -3.13
N GLY A 58 11.91 -5.65 -2.72
CA GLY A 58 12.47 -5.76 -1.37
C GLY A 58 13.98 -5.58 -1.46
N GLU A 59 14.46 -4.39 -1.82
CA GLU A 59 15.84 -4.00 -1.49
C GLU A 59 15.93 -3.80 0.03
N LEU A 60 15.99 -4.91 0.77
CA LEU A 60 16.52 -4.87 2.13
C LEU A 60 18.01 -5.14 2.04
N SER A 61 18.77 -4.06 1.88
CA SER A 61 20.21 -4.04 2.08
C SER A 61 20.54 -4.74 3.41
N LYS A 62 21.37 -5.78 3.36
CA LYS A 62 22.27 -6.13 4.47
C LYS A 62 23.62 -6.51 3.89
N GLU A 63 24.54 -5.55 3.99
CA GLU A 63 25.97 -5.80 3.98
C GLU A 63 26.35 -6.81 5.08
N GLY A 64 27.38 -7.61 4.82
CA GLY A 64 28.01 -8.57 5.74
C GLY A 64 28.00 -9.97 5.12
N GLU A 65 29.14 -10.55 4.71
CA GLU A 65 30.44 -10.63 5.38
C GLU A 65 31.58 -10.79 4.35
#